data_AF-A0A4Y9ZVC0-F1
#
_entry.id   AF-A0A4Y9ZVC0-F1
#
_cell.length_a   1.000
_cell.length_b   1.000
_cell.length_c   1.000
_cell.angle_alpha   90.00
_cell.angle_beta   90.00
_cell.angle_gamma   90.00
#
_symmetry.space_group_name_H-M   'P 1'
#
loop_
_entity.id
_entity.type
_entity.pdbx_description
1 polymer ?
#
loop_
_entity_poly.entity_id
_entity_poly.type
_entity_poly.pdbx_seq_one_letter_code
_entity_poly.pdbx_strand_id
1 'polypeptide(L)'
;MIPQLTFEQFNLNVVGVVHTMNVFLPLVKKNPIQKVIVIGSGISDIHTAPRFRYAVTTPYCTSKAVVNLVVSKYGVAYKAHGGPLFLALSPGLVNTSRVPPKPEEVEEFAAAAAASLKSYNPQ
;
A
#
# COMPACT_ATOMS: atom_id res chain seq x y z
N MET A 1 -15.31 -15.74 -11.45
CA MET A 1 -13.89 -16.08 -11.70
C MET A 1 -13.18 -16.03 -10.36
N ILE A 2 -12.50 -17.11 -9.94
CA ILE A 2 -11.68 -17.09 -8.72
C ILE A 2 -10.45 -16.21 -9.03
N PRO A 3 -10.13 -15.19 -8.23
CA PRO A 3 -8.99 -14.33 -8.51
C PRO A 3 -7.66 -15.08 -8.26
N GLN A 4 -6.81 -15.19 -9.28
CA GLN A 4 -5.48 -15.78 -9.16
C GLN A 4 -4.43 -14.71 -8.83
N LEU A 5 -3.54 -14.99 -7.89
CA LEU A 5 -2.34 -14.18 -7.68
C LEU A 5 -1.47 -14.24 -8.94
N THR A 6 -1.10 -13.09 -9.48
CA THR A 6 -0.26 -13.03 -10.68
C THR A 6 1.16 -12.62 -10.31
N PHE A 7 2.14 -13.28 -10.95
CA PHE A 7 3.55 -12.94 -10.84
C PHE A 7 3.79 -11.46 -11.19
N GLU A 8 3.12 -10.96 -12.22
CA GLU A 8 3.25 -9.58 -12.70
C GLU A 8 2.94 -8.54 -11.61
N GLN A 9 1.85 -8.71 -10.85
CA GLN A 9 1.47 -7.77 -9.78
C GLN A 9 2.51 -7.75 -8.66
N PHE A 10 3.10 -8.89 -8.30
CA PHE A 10 4.17 -8.96 -7.31
C PHE A 10 5.48 -8.39 -7.84
N ASN A 11 5.83 -8.69 -9.08
CA ASN A 11 7.04 -8.18 -9.69
C ASN A 11 7.01 -6.64 -9.75
N LEU A 12 5.87 -6.06 -10.14
CA LEU A 12 5.70 -4.60 -10.21
C LEU A 12 5.58 -3.94 -8.83
N ASN A 13 4.63 -4.39 -7.99
CA ASN A 13 4.29 -3.67 -6.76
C ASN A 13 5.15 -4.05 -5.55
N VAL A 14 5.91 -5.15 -5.61
CA VAL A 14 6.75 -5.61 -4.49
C VAL A 14 8.22 -5.62 -4.90
N VAL A 15 8.60 -6.46 -5.86
CA VAL A 15 10.00 -6.70 -6.20
C VAL A 15 10.65 -5.44 -6.78
N GLY A 16 9.97 -4.78 -7.73
CA GLY A 16 10.42 -3.51 -8.30
C GLY A 16 10.59 -2.41 -7.25
N VAL A 17 9.67 -2.33 -6.28
CA VAL A 17 9.77 -1.35 -5.18
C VAL A 17 10.97 -1.66 -4.29
N VAL A 18 11.16 -2.92 -3.89
CA VAL A 18 12.30 -3.36 -3.07
C VAL A 18 13.63 -3.07 -3.76
N HIS A 19 13.75 -3.42 -5.04
CA HIS A 19 14.97 -3.12 -5.80
C HIS A 19 15.24 -1.63 -5.87
N THR A 20 14.22 -0.82 -6.17
CA THR A 20 14.34 0.63 -6.19
C THR A 20 14.82 1.19 -4.86
N MET A 21 14.18 0.78 -3.75
CA MET A 21 14.59 1.20 -2.41
C MET A 21 16.06 0.86 -2.13
N ASN A 22 16.47 -0.38 -2.42
CA ASN A 22 17.82 -0.86 -2.14
C ASN A 22 18.89 -0.14 -2.97
N VAL A 23 18.64 0.09 -4.26
CA VAL A 23 19.58 0.79 -5.16
C VAL A 23 19.81 2.23 -4.72
N PHE A 24 18.75 2.94 -4.31
CA PHE A 24 18.86 4.35 -3.89
C PHE A 24 19.23 4.53 -2.41
N LEU A 25 19.21 3.48 -1.60
CA LEU A 25 19.44 3.57 -0.16
C LEU A 25 20.78 4.23 0.23
N PRO A 26 21.91 3.98 -0.44
CA PRO A 26 23.17 4.67 -0.14
C PRO A 26 23.07 6.19 -0.33
N LEU A 27 22.28 6.65 -1.30
CA LEU A 27 22.05 8.07 -1.55
C LEU A 27 21.12 8.68 -0.49
N VAL A 28 20.05 7.96 -0.12
CA VAL A 28 19.12 8.38 0.94
C VAL A 28 19.85 8.59 2.26
N LYS A 29 20.80 7.70 2.60
CA LYS A 29 21.62 7.82 3.83
C LYS A 29 22.52 9.06 3.85
N LYS A 30 22.88 9.63 2.69
CA LYS A 30 23.70 10.86 2.62
C LYS A 30 22.86 12.13 2.74
N ASN A 31 21.54 12.04 2.54
CA ASN A 31 20.64 13.18 2.67
C ASN A 31 20.36 13.49 4.15
N PRO A 32 20.28 14.75 4.61
CA PRO A 32 19.93 15.07 6.01
C PRO A 32 18.54 14.60 6.47
N ILE A 33 17.58 14.47 5.56
CA ILE A 33 16.18 14.11 5.85
C ILE A 33 16.02 12.59 6.03
N GLN A 34 16.75 11.78 5.23
CA GLN A 34 16.77 10.31 5.28
C GLN A 34 15.37 9.65 5.33
N LYS A 35 14.54 9.86 4.30
CA LYS A 35 13.19 9.27 4.22
C LYS A 35 12.99 8.44 2.97
N VAL A 36 12.28 7.33 3.13
CA VAL A 36 11.75 6.49 2.04
C VAL A 36 10.24 6.38 2.23
N ILE A 37 9.47 6.95 1.31
CA ILE A 37 8.01 6.91 1.33
C ILE A 37 7.54 6.06 0.15
N VAL A 38 6.82 4.99 0.45
CA VAL A 38 6.25 4.07 -0.55
C VAL A 38 4.74 4.28 -0.62
N ILE A 39 4.19 4.35 -1.83
CA ILE A 39 2.75 4.41 -2.04
C ILE A 39 2.15 3.01 -1.86
N GLY A 40 1.65 2.78 -0.65
CA GLY A 40 0.95 1.58 -0.23
C GLY A 40 -0.55 1.66 -0.50
N SER A 41 -1.32 0.90 0.27
CA SER A 41 -2.78 0.99 0.26
C SER A 41 -3.39 0.54 1.58
N GLY A 42 -4.38 1.29 2.08
CA GLY A 42 -5.06 1.01 3.34
C GLY A 42 -6.14 -0.06 3.22
N ILE A 43 -6.69 -0.29 2.01
CA ILE A 43 -7.66 -1.38 1.76
C ILE A 43 -7.01 -2.76 1.75
N SER A 44 -5.68 -2.79 1.82
CA SER A 44 -4.84 -3.99 1.80
C SER A 44 -4.29 -4.34 3.18
N ASP A 45 -4.70 -3.61 4.23
CA ASP A 45 -4.35 -3.98 5.59
C ASP A 45 -5.08 -5.28 5.98
N ILE A 46 -4.37 -6.19 6.65
CA ILE A 46 -4.87 -7.54 6.92
C ILE A 46 -6.10 -7.54 7.84
N HIS A 47 -6.29 -6.50 8.64
CA HIS A 47 -7.42 -6.34 9.55
C HIS A 47 -8.61 -5.62 8.91
N THR A 48 -8.36 -4.74 7.92
CA THR A 48 -9.41 -3.97 7.22
C THR A 48 -9.88 -4.66 5.93
N ALA A 49 -9.00 -5.35 5.21
CA ALA A 49 -9.30 -5.92 3.89
C ALA A 49 -10.51 -6.88 3.87
N PRO A 50 -10.69 -7.79 4.86
CA PRO A 50 -11.87 -8.65 4.90
C PRO A 50 -13.20 -7.88 5.07
N ARG A 51 -13.13 -6.64 5.58
CA ARG A 51 -14.31 -5.81 5.91
C ARG A 51 -14.76 -4.95 4.73
N PHE A 52 -13.84 -4.62 3.83
CA PHE A 52 -14.13 -3.84 2.63
C PHE A 52 -15.07 -4.54 1.65
N ARG A 53 -15.25 -5.87 1.77
CA ARG A 53 -16.09 -6.71 0.88
C ARG A 53 -15.89 -6.44 -0.62
N TYR A 54 -14.71 -5.93 -0.98
CA TYR A 54 -14.35 -5.51 -2.32
C TYR A 54 -13.50 -6.61 -2.96
N ALA A 55 -14.15 -7.60 -3.58
CA ALA A 55 -13.49 -8.76 -4.18
C ALA A 55 -12.73 -8.42 -5.47
N VAL A 56 -13.03 -7.27 -6.07
CA VAL A 56 -12.51 -6.84 -7.37
C VAL A 56 -11.14 -6.18 -7.20
N THR A 57 -10.12 -6.91 -6.74
CA THR A 57 -8.68 -6.51 -6.76
C THR A 57 -7.73 -7.47 -6.01
N THR A 58 -8.10 -8.73 -5.71
CA THR A 58 -7.28 -9.61 -4.86
C THR A 58 -5.77 -9.59 -5.15
N PRO A 59 -5.27 -9.71 -6.40
CA PRO A 59 -3.83 -9.67 -6.66
C PRO A 59 -3.17 -8.32 -6.32
N TYR A 60 -3.86 -7.22 -6.62
CA TYR A 60 -3.40 -5.87 -6.26
C TYR A 60 -3.37 -5.71 -4.73
N CYS A 61 -4.47 -6.04 -4.04
CA CYS A 61 -4.56 -5.92 -2.60
C CYS A 61 -3.50 -6.77 -1.89
N THR A 62 -3.30 -8.03 -2.31
CA THR A 62 -2.23 -8.86 -1.75
C THR A 62 -0.85 -8.25 -2.01
N SER A 63 -0.57 -7.74 -3.21
CA SER A 63 0.73 -7.12 -3.50
C SER A 63 0.98 -5.86 -2.65
N LYS A 64 -0.06 -5.06 -2.38
CA LYS A 64 0.03 -3.87 -1.52
C LYS A 64 0.14 -4.21 -0.04
N ALA A 65 -0.51 -5.29 0.42
CA ALA A 65 -0.31 -5.81 1.76
C ALA A 65 1.15 -6.20 2.00
N VAL A 66 1.74 -6.91 1.02
CA VAL A 66 3.14 -7.34 1.09
C VAL A 66 4.09 -6.15 1.10
N VAL A 67 3.90 -5.15 0.22
CA VAL A 67 4.80 -3.98 0.21
C VAL A 67 4.67 -3.13 1.48
N ASN A 68 3.47 -3.00 2.05
CA ASN A 68 3.28 -2.35 3.36
C ASN A 68 4.10 -3.05 4.45
N LEU A 69 4.07 -4.39 4.48
CA LEU A 69 4.85 -5.18 5.44
C LEU A 69 6.35 -5.02 5.22
N VAL A 70 6.81 -5.07 3.96
CA VAL A 70 8.23 -4.84 3.61
C VAL A 70 8.70 -3.51 4.18
N VAL A 71 7.96 -2.42 3.94
CA VAL A 71 8.31 -1.07 4.40
C VAL A 71 8.36 -1.01 5.92
N SER A 72 7.41 -1.65 6.62
CA SER A 72 7.43 -1.79 8.07
C SER A 72 8.68 -2.53 8.58
N LYS A 73 9.03 -3.67 7.96
CA LYS A 73 10.22 -4.45 8.31
C LYS A 73 11.52 -3.69 8.06
N TYR A 74 11.59 -2.93 6.96
CA TYR A 74 12.72 -2.04 6.68
C TYR A 74 12.83 -0.94 7.75
N GLY A 75 11.71 -0.31 8.11
CA GLY A 75 11.66 0.69 9.18
C GLY A 75 12.23 0.16 10.49
N VAL A 76 11.82 -1.04 10.91
CA VAL A 76 12.36 -1.69 12.11
C VAL A 76 13.86 -1.97 11.98
N ALA A 77 14.29 -2.57 10.87
CA ALA A 77 15.69 -2.97 10.66
C ALA A 77 16.65 -1.77 10.65
N TYR A 78 16.27 -0.65 10.01
CA TYR A 78 17.13 0.53 9.92
C TYR A 78 17.03 1.44 11.14
N LYS A 79 15.88 1.50 11.82
CA LYS A 79 15.72 2.31 13.04
C LYS A 79 16.71 1.89 14.13
N ALA A 80 17.00 0.58 14.25
CA ALA A 80 17.96 0.05 15.22
C ALA A 80 19.39 0.62 15.06
N HIS A 81 19.72 1.16 13.88
CA HIS A 81 21.05 1.69 13.54
C HIS A 81 21.03 3.20 13.21
N GLY A 82 19.97 3.93 13.58
CA GLY A 82 19.82 5.34 13.24
C GLY A 82 19.70 5.61 11.73
N GLY A 83 19.19 4.64 10.97
CA GLY A 83 19.02 4.73 9.53
C GLY A 83 17.75 5.47 9.09
N PRO A 84 17.45 5.46 7.76
CA PRO A 84 16.33 6.20 7.20
C PRO A 84 14.97 5.82 7.79
N LEU A 85 14.05 6.77 7.84
CA LEU A 85 12.64 6.53 8.12
C LEU A 85 11.98 5.88 6.89
N PHE A 86 11.24 4.80 7.13
CA PHE A 86 10.43 4.13 6.12
C PHE A 86 8.94 4.29 6.45
N LEU A 87 8.15 4.73 5.46
CA LEU A 87 6.72 4.94 5.61
C LEU A 87 5.96 4.39 4.39
N ALA A 88 4.95 3.56 4.63
CA ALA A 88 3.98 3.17 3.61
C ALA A 88 2.78 4.10 3.74
N LEU A 89 2.55 4.92 2.72
CA LEU A 89 1.47 5.89 2.69
C LEU A 89 0.35 5.40 1.78
N SER A 90 -0.87 5.31 2.32
CA SER A 90 -2.08 5.06 1.54
C SER A 90 -2.67 6.39 1.09
N PRO A 91 -2.81 6.66 -0.22
CA PRO A 91 -3.40 7.90 -0.70
C PRO A 91 -4.93 7.93 -0.60
N GLY A 92 -5.57 6.80 -0.30
CA GLY A 92 -7.03 6.67 -0.27
C GLY A 92 -7.64 6.49 -1.66
N LEU A 93 -8.91 6.90 -1.83
CA LEU A 93 -9.55 6.93 -3.14
C LEU A 93 -8.99 8.10 -3.95
N VAL A 94 -8.35 7.81 -5.09
CA VAL A 94 -7.81 8.82 -5.99
C VAL A 94 -8.44 8.64 -7.37
N ASN A 95 -8.96 9.72 -7.94
CA ASN A 95 -9.41 9.71 -9.33
C ASN A 95 -8.19 9.58 -10.26
N THR A 96 -8.00 8.39 -10.81
CA THR A 96 -6.94 8.05 -11.78
C THR A 96 -7.50 7.78 -13.17
N SER A 97 -8.81 7.98 -13.35
CA SER A 97 -9.52 7.70 -14.58
C SER A 97 -9.20 8.75 -15.64
N ARG A 98 -9.01 8.31 -16.88
CA ARG A 98 -8.83 9.23 -18.04
C ARG A 98 -10.12 10.01 -18.37
N VAL A 99 -11.26 9.48 -17.95
CA VAL A 99 -12.59 10.08 -18.08
C VAL A 99 -13.17 10.16 -16.66
N PRO A 100 -13.91 11.23 -16.32
CA PRO A 100 -14.52 11.35 -14.99
C PRO A 100 -15.34 10.09 -14.65
N PRO A 101 -15.14 9.50 -13.45
CA PRO A 101 -15.93 8.35 -13.02
C PRO A 101 -17.40 8.74 -12.85
N LYS A 102 -18.29 7.76 -13.00
CA LYS A 102 -19.71 8.01 -12.74
C LYS A 102 -19.90 8.26 -11.23
N PRO A 103 -20.86 9.12 -10.84
CA PRO A 103 -21.13 9.37 -9.42
C PRO A 103 -21.36 8.09 -8.60
N GLU A 104 -22.08 7.13 -9.17
CA GLU A 104 -22.40 5.83 -8.56
C GLU A 104 -21.15 5.03 -8.18
N GLU A 105 -20.13 5.01 -9.05
CA GLU A 105 -18.88 4.27 -8.82
C GLU A 105 -18.06 4.89 -7.67
N VAL A 106 -18.10 6.22 -7.54
CA VAL A 106 -17.43 6.95 -6.46
C VAL A 106 -18.16 6.72 -5.13
N GLU A 107 -19.49 6.74 -5.14
CA GLU A 107 -20.32 6.52 -3.96
C GLU A 107 -20.17 5.10 -3.41
N GLU A 108 -20.13 4.09 -4.28
CA GLU A 108 -19.95 2.69 -3.86
C GLU A 108 -18.63 2.49 -3.12
N PHE A 109 -17.52 2.99 -3.69
CA PHE A 109 -16.22 2.93 -3.03
C PHE A 109 -16.21 3.72 -1.71
N ALA A 110 -16.76 4.93 -1.71
CA ALA A 110 -16.81 5.79 -0.53
C ALA A 110 -17.62 5.14 0.61
N ALA A 111 -18.74 4.49 0.28
CA ALA A 111 -19.56 3.76 1.24
C ALA A 111 -18.80 2.55 1.82
N ALA A 112 -18.14 1.76 0.98
CA ALA A 112 -17.31 0.63 1.42
C ALA A 112 -16.15 1.08 2.33
N ALA A 113 -15.53 2.21 1.99
CA ALA A 113 -14.46 2.79 2.80
C ALA A 113 -14.95 3.31 4.15
N ALA A 114 -16.05 4.06 4.16
CA ALA A 114 -16.65 4.58 5.39
C ALA A 114 -17.11 3.44 6.33
N ALA A 115 -17.71 2.37 5.79
CA ALA A 115 -18.10 1.21 6.57
C ALA A 115 -16.89 0.51 7.22
N SER A 116 -15.81 0.34 6.46
CA SER A 116 -14.59 -0.29 6.95
C SER A 116 -13.91 0.53 8.04
N LEU A 117 -13.83 1.86 7.87
CA LEU A 117 -13.30 2.79 8.87
C LEU A 117 -14.14 2.84 10.14
N LYS A 118 -15.47 2.90 10.04
CA LYS A 118 -16.35 2.88 11.23
C LYS A 118 -16.23 1.58 12.02
N SER A 119 -15.99 0.46 11.34
CA SER A 119 -15.76 -0.82 12.00
C SER A 119 -14.36 -0.93 12.64
N TYR A 120 -13.40 -0.10 12.19
CA TYR A 120 -12.01 -0.18 12.63
C TYR A 120 -11.91 0.24 14.09
N ASN A 121 -11.59 -0.73 14.94
CA ASN A 121 -11.34 -0.54 16.35
C ASN A 121 -9.85 -0.83 16.59
N PRO A 122 -8.99 0.20 16.66
CA PRO A 122 -7.60 0.00 17.03
C PRO A 122 -7.57 -0.31 18.53
N GLN A 123 -7.67 -1.60 18.88
CA GLN A 123 -7.24 -2.10 20.17
C GLN A 123 -5.77 -2.46 20.12
#